data_AF-A0A1Y1IQ14-F1
#
_entry.id   AF-A0A1Y1IQ14-F1
#
_cell.length_a   1.000
_cell.length_b   1.000
_cell.length_c   1.000
_cell.angle_alpha   90.00
_cell.angle_beta   90.00
_cell.angle_gamma   90.00
#
_symmetry.space_group_name_H-M   'P 1'
#
loop_
_entity.id
_entity.type
_entity.pdbx_description
1 polymer ?
#
loop_
_entity_poly.entity_id
_entity_poly.type
_entity_poly.pdbx_seq_one_letter_code
_entity_poly.pdbx_strand_id
1 'polypeptide(L)'
;MLRTEIAHEQVLVSPEKMQHFQVAVDCLTKARGDADVVRCWHGSTVNNIEKIAQHGFGIFSYAENGRLYGNGVYLGASVAVSNDYAKPDAKGTRHMLLCKAALGKLETSIHTMTQPSSGRYDSGTDNIFAPRL
;
A
#
# COMPACT_ATOMS: atom_id res chain seq x y z
N MET A 1 -28.11 -2.05 -1.40
CA MET A 1 -26.75 -2.48 -1.85
C MET A 1 -26.24 -1.37 -2.76
N LEU A 2 -25.24 -0.60 -2.33
CA LEU A 2 -24.66 0.45 -3.18
C LEU A 2 -23.85 -0.26 -4.28
N ARG A 3 -24.27 -0.08 -5.53
CA ARG A 3 -23.56 -0.62 -6.70
C ARG A 3 -22.40 0.33 -6.98
N THR A 4 -21.18 -0.08 -6.67
CA THR A 4 -19.99 0.67 -7.04
C THR A 4 -19.66 0.33 -8.49
N GLU A 5 -19.65 1.33 -9.35
CA GLU A 5 -19.27 1.20 -10.76
C GLU A 5 -17.88 1.79 -10.96
N ILE A 6 -17.08 1.18 -11.84
CA ILE A 6 -15.77 1.72 -12.20
C ILE A 6 -16.01 2.86 -13.18
N ALA A 7 -15.80 4.09 -12.72
CA ALA A 7 -15.98 5.28 -13.55
C ALA A 7 -14.85 5.43 -14.58
N HIS A 8 -13.62 5.08 -14.21
CA HIS A 8 -12.43 5.19 -15.05
C HIS A 8 -11.33 4.26 -14.54
N GLU A 9 -10.54 3.70 -15.46
CA GLU A 9 -9.33 2.92 -15.17
C GLU A 9 -8.18 3.43 -16.04
N GLN A 10 -7.03 3.67 -15.42
CA GLN A 10 -5.81 4.08 -16.09
C GLN A 10 -4.65 3.23 -15.60
N VAL A 11 -3.89 2.66 -16.54
CA VAL A 11 -2.65 1.95 -16.22
C VAL A 11 -1.51 2.95 -16.12
N LEU A 12 -0.86 2.99 -14.95
CA LEU A 12 0.30 3.83 -14.69
C LEU A 12 1.57 2.99 -14.87
N VAL A 13 2.35 3.25 -15.92
CA VAL A 13 3.62 2.55 -16.17
C VAL A 13 4.77 3.54 -16.07
N SER A 14 5.67 3.30 -15.12
CA SER A 14 6.97 3.97 -15.02
C SER A 14 8.07 2.90 -15.09
N PRO A 15 8.88 2.85 -16.15
CA PRO A 15 9.96 1.88 -16.29
C PRO A 15 10.94 1.92 -15.12
N GLU A 16 11.26 3.14 -14.66
CA GLU A 16 12.17 3.38 -13.52
C GLU A 16 11.61 2.80 -12.21
N LYS A 17 10.33 3.07 -11.89
CA LYS A 17 9.69 2.51 -10.70
C LYS A 17 9.59 0.98 -10.78
N MET A 18 9.34 0.45 -11.98
CA MET A 18 9.27 -0.99 -12.21
C MET A 18 10.63 -1.66 -12.08
N GLN A 19 11.71 -1.00 -12.50
CA GLN A 19 13.07 -1.49 -12.28
C GLN A 19 13.42 -1.51 -10.79
N HIS A 20 13.13 -0.45 -10.04
CA HIS A 20 13.33 -0.43 -8.59
C HIS A 20 12.53 -1.51 -7.87
N PHE A 21 11.26 -1.71 -8.29
CA PHE A 21 10.43 -2.79 -7.77
C PHE A 21 11.05 -4.17 -8.02
N GLN A 22 11.55 -4.43 -9.23
CA GLN A 22 12.19 -5.71 -9.54
C GLN A 22 13.45 -5.95 -8.70
N VAL A 23 14.28 -4.92 -8.51
CA VAL A 23 15.45 -5.01 -7.63
C VAL A 23 15.04 -5.35 -6.19
N ALA A 24 13.97 -4.74 -5.68
CA ALA A 24 13.45 -5.05 -4.34
C ALA A 24 12.97 -6.51 -4.23
N VAL A 25 12.24 -7.00 -5.25
CA VAL A 25 11.80 -8.40 -5.33
C VAL A 25 12.98 -9.36 -5.34
N ASP A 26 14.02 -9.07 -6.13
CA ASP A 26 15.21 -9.93 -6.23
C ASP A 26 15.98 -9.98 -4.90
N CYS A 27 16.14 -8.82 -4.24
CA CYS A 27 16.75 -8.71 -2.93
C CYS A 27 15.98 -9.50 -1.85
N LEU A 28 14.66 -9.37 -1.80
CA LEU A 28 13.82 -10.10 -0.86
C LEU A 28 13.83 -11.61 -1.14
N THR A 29 13.71 -12.01 -2.40
CA THR A 29 13.79 -13.43 -2.81
C THR A 29 15.12 -14.04 -2.38
N LYS A 30 16.24 -13.32 -2.56
CA LYS A 30 17.56 -13.78 -2.10
C LYS A 30 17.65 -13.89 -0.57
N ALA A 31 17.04 -12.96 0.16
CA ALA A 31 17.12 -12.90 1.62
C ALA A 31 16.15 -13.84 2.35
N ARG A 32 14.99 -14.14 1.73
CA ARG A 32 13.85 -14.81 2.37
C ARG A 32 13.40 -16.09 1.66
N GLY A 33 13.84 -16.32 0.42
CA GLY A 33 13.37 -17.40 -0.46
C GLY A 33 12.16 -17.02 -1.31
N ASP A 34 11.33 -16.09 -0.83
CA ASP A 34 10.19 -15.51 -1.55
C ASP A 34 10.04 -14.03 -1.15
N ALA A 35 9.70 -13.18 -2.10
CA ALA A 35 9.44 -11.76 -1.88
C ALA A 35 8.00 -11.45 -1.43
N ASP A 36 7.11 -12.46 -1.42
CA ASP A 36 5.69 -12.33 -1.08
C ASP A 36 5.01 -11.18 -1.85
N VAL A 37 5.04 -11.29 -3.18
CA VAL A 37 4.49 -10.27 -4.07
C VAL A 37 2.99 -10.41 -4.18
N VAL A 38 2.26 -9.43 -3.64
CA VAL A 38 0.79 -9.39 -3.66
C VAL A 38 0.25 -8.20 -4.44
N ARG A 39 -1.03 -8.27 -4.79
CA ARG A 39 -1.80 -7.11 -5.26
C ARG A 39 -2.59 -6.53 -4.09
N CYS A 40 -2.53 -5.21 -3.95
CA CYS A 40 -3.16 -4.48 -2.85
C CYS A 40 -3.71 -3.14 -3.32
N TRP A 41 -4.59 -2.57 -2.51
CA TRP A 41 -5.31 -1.34 -2.81
C TRP A 41 -4.82 -0.18 -1.95
N HIS A 42 -4.79 1.03 -2.48
CA HIS A 42 -4.53 2.23 -1.71
C HIS A 42 -5.57 3.30 -2.06
N GLY A 43 -6.47 3.58 -1.12
CA GLY A 43 -7.49 4.63 -1.25
C GLY A 43 -6.99 5.95 -0.69
N SER A 44 -7.17 7.04 -1.42
CA SER A 44 -6.81 8.38 -0.94
C SER A 44 -7.62 9.47 -1.64
N THR A 45 -7.27 10.74 -1.41
CA THR A 45 -7.79 11.87 -2.21
C THR A 45 -7.18 11.84 -3.62
N VAL A 46 -7.92 12.35 -4.61
CA VAL A 46 -7.42 12.42 -6.01
C VAL A 46 -6.05 13.10 -6.12
N ASN A 47 -5.84 14.21 -5.43
CA ASN A 47 -4.56 14.93 -5.41
C ASN A 47 -3.41 14.07 -4.83
N ASN A 48 -3.68 13.24 -3.83
CA ASN A 48 -2.64 12.35 -3.28
C ASN A 48 -2.36 11.17 -4.21
N ILE A 49 -3.39 10.62 -4.87
CA ILE A 49 -3.24 9.57 -5.89
C ILE A 49 -2.37 10.05 -7.05
N GLU A 50 -2.61 11.27 -7.55
CA GLU A 50 -1.81 11.88 -8.62
C GLU A 50 -0.35 12.08 -8.18
N LYS A 51 -0.12 12.55 -6.95
CA LYS A 51 1.24 12.70 -6.39
C LYS A 51 1.95 11.35 -6.26
N ILE A 52 1.26 10.30 -5.80
CA ILE A 52 1.83 8.94 -5.72
C ILE A 52 2.14 8.41 -7.13
N ALA A 53 1.23 8.61 -8.09
CA ALA A 53 1.43 8.21 -9.47
C ALA A 53 2.69 8.86 -10.08
N GLN A 54 2.94 10.14 -9.78
CA GLN A 54 4.09 10.89 -10.27
C GLN A 54 5.37 10.58 -9.49
N HIS A 55 5.35 10.62 -8.17
CA HIS A 55 6.56 10.62 -7.34
C HIS A 55 6.80 9.32 -6.55
N GLY A 56 5.82 8.42 -6.51
CA GLY A 56 5.84 7.23 -5.65
C GLY A 56 5.26 7.52 -4.27
N PHE A 57 5.22 6.50 -3.42
CA PHE A 57 4.73 6.63 -2.04
C PHE A 57 5.74 7.39 -1.17
N GLY A 58 5.25 8.35 -0.38
CA GLY A 58 6.02 9.06 0.63
C GLY A 58 5.48 8.79 2.03
N ILE A 59 6.37 8.63 3.01
CA ILE A 59 6.01 8.56 4.43
C ILE A 59 6.11 9.97 4.99
N PHE A 60 4.98 10.59 5.28
CA PHE A 60 4.92 11.92 5.86
C PHE A 60 4.60 11.82 7.35
N SER A 61 5.41 12.47 8.19
CA SER A 61 5.22 12.52 9.65
C SER A 61 3.92 13.21 10.10
N TYR A 62 3.15 13.79 9.18
CA TYR A 62 1.86 14.45 9.40
C TYR A 62 0.70 13.75 8.69
N ALA A 63 0.86 12.49 8.25
CA ALA A 63 -0.27 11.72 7.74
C ALA A 63 -1.39 11.65 8.80
N GLU A 64 -2.58 12.17 8.45
CA GLU A 64 -3.73 12.32 9.36
C GLU A 64 -4.36 10.98 9.77
N ASN A 65 -4.13 9.92 8.98
CA ASN A 65 -4.75 8.61 9.14
C ASN A 65 -3.69 7.49 9.16
N GLY A 66 -4.04 6.32 9.69
CA GLY A 66 -3.20 5.12 9.59
C GLY A 66 -1.99 5.15 10.52
N ARG A 67 -2.23 5.17 11.83
CA ARG A 67 -1.15 5.07 12.84
C ARG A 67 -1.33 3.92 13.81
N LEU A 68 -2.39 3.12 13.67
CA LEU A 68 -2.66 2.04 14.60
C LEU A 68 -1.58 0.94 14.53
N TYR A 69 -0.97 0.78 13.35
CA TYR A 69 0.00 -0.25 13.02
C TYR A 69 1.36 0.35 12.60
N GLY A 70 1.69 1.51 13.17
CA GLY A 70 2.95 2.22 12.95
C GLY A 70 2.86 3.33 11.91
N ASN A 71 3.99 3.98 11.66
CA ASN A 71 4.14 5.05 10.69
C ASN A 71 4.72 4.50 9.39
N GLY A 72 3.88 4.39 8.36
CA GLY A 72 4.25 3.82 7.08
C GLY A 72 3.15 4.01 6.03
N VAL A 73 3.28 3.28 4.92
CA VAL A 73 2.27 3.25 3.86
C VAL A 73 1.30 2.12 4.14
N TYR A 74 0.00 2.43 4.16
CA TYR A 74 -1.07 1.46 4.40
C TYR A 74 -1.69 1.04 3.07
N LEU A 75 -1.89 -0.27 2.91
CA LEU A 75 -2.37 -0.89 1.69
C LEU A 75 -3.46 -1.88 2.10
N GLY A 76 -4.65 -1.83 1.51
CA GLY A 76 -5.71 -2.78 1.81
C GLY A 76 -5.62 -4.05 0.96
N ALA A 77 -5.86 -5.20 1.58
CA ALA A 77 -5.98 -6.49 0.87
C ALA A 77 -7.22 -6.55 -0.06
N SER A 78 -8.17 -5.63 0.09
CA SER A 78 -9.35 -5.52 -0.78
C SER A 78 -9.80 -4.07 -0.96
N VAL A 79 -10.58 -3.83 -2.02
CA VAL A 79 -11.25 -2.54 -2.28
C VAL A 79 -12.04 -2.08 -1.06
N ALA A 80 -12.72 -2.99 -0.36
CA ALA A 80 -13.54 -2.66 0.81
C ALA A 80 -12.70 -2.04 1.93
N VAL A 81 -11.50 -2.57 2.19
CA VAL A 81 -10.57 -2.03 3.22
C VAL A 81 -10.10 -0.63 2.82
N SER A 82 -9.76 -0.43 1.55
CA SER A 82 -9.26 0.87 1.07
C SER A 82 -10.35 1.91 0.83
N ASN A 83 -11.62 1.51 0.72
CA ASN A 83 -12.74 2.41 0.42
C ASN A 83 -12.96 3.48 1.48
N ASP A 84 -12.73 3.14 2.75
CA ASP A 84 -12.88 4.08 3.86
C ASP A 84 -11.86 5.24 3.80
N TYR A 85 -10.74 5.02 3.09
CA TYR A 85 -9.68 6.01 2.90
C TYR A 85 -9.80 6.78 1.57
N ALA A 86 -10.51 6.23 0.59
CA ALA A 86 -10.75 6.86 -0.71
C ALA A 86 -11.79 7.98 -0.61
N LYS A 87 -11.35 9.17 -0.21
CA LYS A 87 -12.22 10.36 -0.07
C LYS A 87 -12.78 10.76 -1.45
N PRO A 88 -14.10 10.98 -1.59
CA PRO A 88 -14.69 11.38 -2.85
C PRO A 88 -14.21 12.78 -3.28
N ASP A 89 -14.05 12.98 -4.58
CA ASP A 89 -13.79 14.30 -5.17
C ASP A 89 -15.08 15.15 -5.25
N ALA A 90 -14.97 16.34 -5.85
CA ALA A 90 -16.10 17.25 -6.02
C ALA A 90 -17.28 16.67 -6.83
N LYS A 91 -17.05 15.61 -7.61
CA LYS A 91 -18.07 14.89 -8.38
C LYS A 91 -18.58 13.64 -7.66
N GLY A 92 -18.12 13.37 -6.44
CA GLY A 92 -18.46 12.17 -5.68
C GLY A 92 -17.65 10.94 -6.07
N THR A 93 -16.65 11.05 -6.97
CA THR A 93 -15.86 9.90 -7.42
C THR A 93 -14.75 9.59 -6.42
N ARG A 94 -14.61 8.32 -6.06
CA ARG A 94 -13.55 7.84 -5.15
C ARG A 94 -12.40 7.27 -5.98
N HIS A 95 -11.18 7.52 -5.49
CA HIS A 95 -9.95 7.20 -6.23
C HIS A 95 -9.10 6.20 -5.44
N MET A 96 -8.62 5.16 -6.12
CA MET A 96 -7.75 4.14 -5.54
C MET A 96 -6.66 3.74 -6.53
N LEU A 97 -5.51 3.34 -6.00
CA LEU A 97 -4.47 2.65 -6.75
C LEU A 97 -4.56 1.15 -6.50
N LEU A 98 -4.45 0.35 -7.56
CA LEU A 98 -4.10 -1.07 -7.48
C LEU A 98 -2.59 -1.19 -7.68
N CYS A 99 -1.88 -1.69 -6.67
CA CYS A 99 -0.43 -1.78 -6.67
C CYS A 99 0.05 -3.23 -6.56
N LYS A 100 1.29 -3.48 -6.99
CA LYS A 100 2.06 -4.65 -6.57
C LYS A 100 2.93 -4.25 -5.38
N ALA A 101 2.88 -5.03 -4.31
CA ALA A 101 3.72 -4.84 -3.13
C ALA A 101 4.52 -6.13 -2.89
N ALA A 102 5.82 -5.99 -2.64
CA ALA A 102 6.67 -7.09 -2.20
C ALA A 102 6.74 -7.01 -0.67
N LEU A 103 5.95 -7.83 0.02
CA LEU A 103 5.78 -7.71 1.47
C LEU A 103 6.95 -8.31 2.25
N GLY A 104 7.66 -9.28 1.66
CA GLY A 104 8.65 -10.08 2.35
C GLY A 104 8.05 -10.79 3.56
N LYS A 105 8.81 -10.88 4.65
CA LYS A 105 8.33 -11.51 5.88
C LYS A 105 7.55 -10.52 6.74
N LEU A 106 6.29 -10.86 7.02
CA LEU A 106 5.39 -10.05 7.83
C LEU A 106 5.62 -10.21 9.35
N GLU A 107 5.31 -9.14 10.08
CA GLU A 107 5.10 -9.15 11.53
C GLU A 107 3.83 -8.38 11.92
N THR A 108 3.32 -8.64 13.12
CA THR A 108 2.25 -7.82 13.68
C THR A 108 2.81 -6.46 14.08
N SER A 109 2.26 -5.41 13.49
CA SER A 109 2.67 -4.04 13.74
C SER A 109 2.02 -3.42 14.99
N ILE A 110 2.69 -2.47 15.62
CA ILE A 110 2.14 -1.63 16.69
C ILE A 110 2.29 -0.15 16.38
N HIS A 111 1.45 0.69 17.00
CA HIS A 111 1.33 2.12 16.68
C HIS A 111 2.63 2.95 16.78
N THR A 112 3.60 2.52 17.58
CA THR A 112 4.88 3.22 17.76
C THR A 112 5.95 2.84 16.75
N MET A 113 5.72 1.82 15.91
CA MET A 113 6.72 1.34 14.96
C MET A 113 6.89 2.32 13.81
N THR A 114 8.14 2.59 13.45
CA THR A 114 8.51 3.37 12.24
C THR A 114 9.31 2.53 11.23
N GLN A 115 9.64 1.30 11.63
CA GLN A 115 10.39 0.30 10.88
C GLN A 115 10.12 -1.08 11.48
N PRO A 116 10.46 -2.18 10.79
CA PRO A 116 10.33 -3.51 11.36
C PRO A 116 11.09 -3.69 12.68
N SER A 117 10.60 -4.55 13.58
CA SER A 117 11.14 -4.75 14.93
C SER A 117 12.54 -5.36 14.94
N SER A 118 12.92 -6.04 13.86
CA SER A 118 14.24 -6.62 13.66
C SER A 118 14.49 -6.89 12.18
N GLY A 119 15.74 -7.16 11.80
CA GLY A 119 16.10 -7.57 10.42
C GLY A 119 15.52 -8.91 9.96
N ARG A 120 14.65 -9.55 10.76
CA ARG A 120 13.90 -10.76 10.37
C ARG A 120 12.63 -10.45 9.59
N TYR A 121 12.13 -9.21 9.66
CA TYR A 121 10.86 -8.80 9.08
C TYR A 121 11.07 -7.65 8.10
N ASP A 122 10.16 -7.56 7.14
CA ASP A 122 10.25 -6.62 6.02
C ASP A 122 9.04 -5.68 6.00
N SER A 123 7.85 -6.17 6.36
CA SER A 123 6.61 -5.37 6.42
C SER A 123 5.76 -5.70 7.66
N GLY A 124 4.91 -4.74 8.06
CA GLY A 124 3.97 -4.88 9.16
C GLY A 124 2.55 -5.18 8.70
N THR A 125 1.75 -5.84 9.53
CA THR A 125 0.32 -6.10 9.28
C THR A 125 -0.51 -6.05 10.56
N ASP A 126 -1.83 -5.93 10.42
CA ASP A 126 -2.79 -6.05 11.51
C ASP A 126 -2.89 -7.48 12.06
N ASN A 127 -2.74 -8.51 11.21
CA ASN A 127 -2.80 -9.91 11.61
C ASN A 127 -2.01 -10.81 10.64
N ILE A 128 -0.98 -11.51 11.16
CA ILE A 128 -0.13 -12.40 10.37
C ILE A 128 -0.82 -13.66 9.81
N PHE A 129 -1.96 -14.08 10.36
CA PHE A 129 -2.70 -15.26 9.90
C PHE A 129 -3.77 -14.93 8.87
N ALA A 130 -4.28 -13.69 8.89
CA ALA A 130 -5.29 -13.21 7.96
C ALA A 130 -5.10 -11.71 7.72
N PRO A 131 -4.06 -11.31 6.96
CA PRO A 131 -3.73 -9.91 6.74
C PRO A 131 -4.86 -9.19 6.01
N ARG A 132 -5.36 -8.10 6.57
CA ARG A 132 -6.13 -7.09 5.81
C ARG A 132 -5.23 -5.98 5.27
N LEU A 133 -3.97 -6.06 5.71
CA LEU A 133 -2.77 -5.23 5.50
C LEU A 133 -2.86 -3.87 6.19
#